data_AF-A0A529NL91-F1
#
_entry.id   AF-A0A529NL91-F1
#
_cell.length_a   1.000
_cell.length_b   1.000
_cell.length_c   1.000
_cell.angle_alpha   90.00
_cell.angle_beta   90.00
_cell.angle_gamma   90.00
#
_symmetry.space_group_name_H-M   'P 1'
#
loop_
_entity.id
_entity.type
_entity.pdbx_description
1 polymer ?
#
loop_
_entity_poly.entity_id
_entity_poly.type
_entity_poly.pdbx_seq_one_letter_code
_entity_poly.pdbx_strand_id
1 'polypeptide(L)'
;MLDALIEAGRSHVSLRYNTNMSVTGLGGRSIFQLWNAFENVSVQASVDDTGARGALIRHGFDWPLFVDNIIRLRRECPGVDLEFGITVSALNVSTLVELLDALRHECEARASEIHMHSLQEPKFMRTQVLSQRQKRKIEQKLRSFLAQSEPGAGAEQMQRYVNGVIGYMRSE
;
A
#
# COMPACT_ATOMS: atom_id res chain seq x y z
N MET A 1 -22.50 -10.74 -9.14
CA MET A 1 -21.72 -10.27 -10.32
C MET A 1 -20.55 -11.21 -10.61
N LEU A 2 -19.62 -11.44 -9.67
CA LEU A 2 -18.52 -12.40 -9.88
C LEU A 2 -19.02 -13.81 -10.14
N ASP A 3 -20.05 -14.26 -9.42
CA ASP A 3 -20.67 -15.57 -9.65
C ASP A 3 -21.21 -15.74 -11.06
N ALA A 4 -21.93 -14.73 -11.56
CA ALA A 4 -22.46 -14.76 -12.91
C ALA A 4 -21.34 -14.86 -13.97
N LEU A 5 -20.16 -14.28 -13.72
CA LEU A 5 -18.99 -14.44 -14.59
C LEU A 5 -18.41 -15.85 -14.51
N ILE A 6 -18.31 -16.42 -13.31
CA ILE A 6 -17.84 -17.79 -13.09
C ILE A 6 -18.80 -18.78 -13.76
N GLU A 7 -20.11 -18.65 -13.53
CA GLU A 7 -21.16 -19.47 -14.12
C GLU A 7 -21.19 -19.38 -15.65
N ALA A 8 -20.89 -18.20 -16.22
CA ALA A 8 -20.79 -18.00 -17.66
C ALA A 8 -19.44 -18.43 -18.27
N GLY A 9 -18.53 -19.03 -17.49
CA GLY A 9 -17.20 -19.45 -17.95
C GLY A 9 -16.29 -18.29 -18.36
N ARG A 10 -16.48 -17.10 -17.77
CA ARG A 10 -15.74 -15.86 -18.09
C ARG A 10 -14.61 -15.58 -17.09
N SER A 11 -13.91 -16.62 -16.61
CA SER A 11 -12.79 -16.53 -15.66
C SER A 11 -11.51 -15.88 -16.23
N HIS A 12 -11.40 -15.76 -17.56
CA HIS A 12 -10.24 -15.17 -18.25
C HIS A 12 -10.19 -13.64 -18.18
N VAL A 13 -11.27 -12.98 -17.73
CA VAL A 13 -11.28 -11.51 -17.60
C VAL A 13 -10.31 -11.05 -16.53
N SER A 14 -9.70 -9.88 -16.71
CA SER A 14 -8.83 -9.29 -15.71
C SER A 14 -9.63 -8.55 -14.65
N LEU A 15 -9.41 -8.92 -13.40
CA LEU A 15 -9.97 -8.21 -12.25
C LEU A 15 -8.90 -7.31 -11.63
N ARG A 16 -9.29 -6.07 -11.29
CA ARG A 16 -8.44 -5.13 -10.56
C ARG A 16 -9.22 -4.56 -9.37
N TYR A 17 -8.65 -4.69 -8.18
CA TYR A 17 -9.24 -4.21 -6.94
C TYR A 17 -8.31 -3.22 -6.25
N ASN A 18 -8.87 -2.09 -5.83
CA ASN A 18 -8.25 -1.21 -4.85
C ASN A 18 -9.04 -1.36 -3.55
N THR A 19 -8.40 -1.81 -2.48
CA THR A 19 -9.08 -2.13 -1.23
C THR A 19 -8.16 -1.84 -0.05
N ASN A 20 -8.74 -1.43 1.07
CA ASN A 20 -8.00 -1.27 2.34
C ASN A 20 -7.86 -2.61 3.10
N MET A 21 -8.28 -3.73 2.50
CA MET A 21 -8.26 -5.08 3.07
C MET A 21 -8.98 -5.22 4.41
N SER A 22 -9.96 -4.35 4.71
CA SER A 22 -10.77 -4.41 5.94
C SER A 22 -11.93 -5.39 5.88
N VAL A 23 -12.42 -5.72 4.67
CA VAL A 23 -13.55 -6.63 4.46
C VAL A 23 -13.19 -7.65 3.39
N THR A 24 -13.18 -8.92 3.76
CA THR A 24 -12.91 -10.06 2.86
C THR A 24 -14.13 -10.93 2.62
N GLY A 25 -15.26 -10.66 3.29
CA GLY A 25 -16.53 -11.34 3.06
C GLY A 25 -17.35 -10.69 1.95
N LEU A 26 -17.87 -11.51 1.02
CA LEU A 26 -18.80 -11.09 -0.03
C LEU A 26 -19.95 -12.11 -0.14
N GLY A 27 -21.15 -11.71 0.29
CA GLY A 27 -22.36 -12.55 0.15
C GLY A 27 -22.26 -13.92 0.82
N GLY A 28 -21.69 -13.98 2.03
CA GLY A 28 -21.51 -15.22 2.79
C GLY A 28 -20.31 -16.08 2.37
N ARG A 29 -19.52 -15.65 1.39
CA ARG A 29 -18.28 -16.31 0.95
C ARG A 29 -17.07 -15.41 1.13
N SER A 30 -15.89 -16.02 1.12
CA SER A 30 -14.63 -15.29 1.08
C SER A 30 -14.37 -14.75 -0.33
N ILE A 31 -13.98 -13.48 -0.45
CA ILE A 31 -13.55 -12.88 -1.72
C ILE A 31 -12.33 -13.62 -2.29
N PHE A 32 -11.48 -14.18 -1.42
CA PHE A 32 -10.32 -14.99 -1.80
C PHE A 32 -10.74 -16.25 -2.57
N GLN A 33 -11.83 -16.91 -2.15
CA GLN A 33 -12.38 -18.05 -2.88
C GLN A 33 -12.82 -17.65 -4.29
N LEU A 34 -13.42 -16.47 -4.44
CA LEU A 34 -13.85 -15.97 -5.74
C LEU A 34 -12.66 -15.60 -6.62
N TRP A 35 -11.65 -14.94 -6.08
CA TRP A 35 -10.44 -14.58 -6.83
C TRP A 35 -9.69 -15.78 -7.37
N ASN A 36 -9.63 -16.89 -6.63
CA ASN A 36 -9.01 -18.13 -7.11
C ASN A 36 -9.70 -18.74 -8.34
N ALA A 37 -10.93 -18.33 -8.66
CA ALA A 37 -11.62 -18.78 -9.86
C ALA A 37 -11.26 -17.99 -11.13
N PHE A 38 -10.48 -16.91 -11.02
CA PHE A 38 -10.08 -16.06 -12.14
C PHE A 38 -8.60 -16.22 -12.46
N GLU A 39 -8.27 -16.11 -13.75
CA GLU A 39 -6.89 -16.27 -14.24
C GLU A 39 -6.00 -15.06 -13.92
N ASN A 40 -6.60 -13.86 -13.91
CA ASN A 40 -5.87 -12.60 -13.80
C ASN A 40 -6.51 -11.71 -12.74
N VAL A 41 -5.93 -11.67 -11.54
CA VAL A 41 -6.41 -10.83 -10.44
C VAL A 41 -5.27 -9.96 -9.92
N SER A 42 -5.48 -8.66 -9.93
CA SER A 42 -4.59 -7.65 -9.37
C SER A 42 -5.27 -6.95 -8.19
N VAL A 43 -4.56 -6.86 -7.07
CA VAL A 43 -5.04 -6.24 -5.84
C VAL A 43 -4.04 -5.20 -5.39
N GLN A 44 -4.47 -3.94 -5.33
CA GLN A 44 -3.74 -2.87 -4.69
C GLN A 44 -4.30 -2.64 -3.28
N ALA A 45 -3.57 -3.14 -2.28
CA ALA A 45 -3.86 -3.00 -0.87
C ALA A 45 -3.48 -1.58 -0.40
N SER A 46 -4.49 -0.76 -0.14
CA SER A 46 -4.35 0.64 0.25
C SER A 46 -4.00 0.78 1.73
N VAL A 47 -2.81 1.29 2.03
CA VAL A 47 -2.26 1.39 3.39
C VAL A 47 -1.45 2.69 3.55
N ASP A 48 -1.82 3.54 4.51
CA ASP A 48 -1.20 4.86 4.65
C ASP A 48 -0.36 5.02 5.93
N ASP A 49 -0.61 4.22 6.97
CA ASP A 49 0.20 4.14 8.19
C ASP A 49 -0.23 2.88 8.99
N THR A 50 0.44 2.61 10.11
CA THR A 50 0.17 1.48 10.99
C THR A 50 -0.66 1.88 12.21
N GLY A 51 -1.24 0.86 12.88
CA GLY A 51 -1.98 1.01 14.13
C GLY A 51 -3.03 2.14 14.12
N ALA A 52 -3.10 2.89 15.21
CA ALA A 52 -4.06 3.98 15.39
C ALA A 52 -3.87 5.13 14.39
N ARG A 53 -2.66 5.36 13.88
CA ARG A 53 -2.41 6.37 12.84
C ARG A 53 -3.05 5.95 11.52
N GLY A 54 -2.91 4.68 11.16
CA GLY A 54 -3.56 4.11 9.98
C GLY A 54 -5.08 4.26 10.04
N ALA A 55 -5.68 3.91 11.18
CA ALA A 55 -7.12 4.05 11.41
C ALA A 55 -7.61 5.51 11.36
N LEU A 56 -6.79 6.46 11.83
CA LEU A 56 -7.09 7.89 11.76
C LEU A 56 -7.04 8.42 10.32
N ILE A 57 -6.07 7.97 9.52
CA ILE A 57 -5.86 8.46 8.15
C ILE A 57 -6.84 7.83 7.18
N ARG A 58 -7.10 6.52 7.31
CA ARG A 58 -7.99 5.76 6.44
C ARG A 58 -9.15 5.18 7.24
N HIS A 59 -10.33 5.74 7.01
CA HIS A 59 -11.55 5.27 7.65
C HIS A 59 -11.78 3.77 7.43
N GLY A 60 -12.14 3.06 8.52
CA GLY A 60 -12.38 1.61 8.51
C GLY A 60 -11.11 0.76 8.40
N PHE A 61 -9.92 1.36 8.49
CA PHE A 61 -8.65 0.63 8.53
C PHE A 61 -8.34 0.13 9.93
N ASP A 62 -7.94 -1.14 10.04
CA ASP A 62 -7.44 -1.78 11.26
C ASP A 62 -6.15 -2.54 10.91
N TRP A 63 -5.05 -2.23 11.59
CA TRP A 63 -3.73 -2.77 11.24
C TRP A 63 -3.61 -4.29 11.49
N PRO A 64 -3.98 -4.83 12.67
CA PRO A 64 -3.96 -6.27 12.87
C PRO A 64 -4.79 -7.05 11.85
N LEU A 65 -6.00 -6.57 11.54
CA LEU A 65 -6.86 -7.19 10.53
C LEU A 65 -6.29 -7.08 9.11
N PHE A 66 -5.68 -5.94 8.78
CA PHE A 66 -4.98 -5.75 7.51
C PHE A 66 -3.87 -6.79 7.33
N VAL A 67 -2.99 -6.92 8.34
CA VAL A 67 -1.88 -7.88 8.32
C VAL A 67 -2.41 -9.31 8.17
N ASP A 68 -3.39 -9.71 8.97
CA ASP A 68 -4.01 -11.06 8.87
C ASP A 68 -4.56 -11.32 7.47
N ASN A 69 -5.31 -10.37 6.91
CA ASN A 69 -5.90 -10.52 5.58
C ASN A 69 -4.85 -10.56 4.47
N ILE A 70 -3.72 -9.85 4.60
CA ILE A 70 -2.61 -9.93 3.64
C ILE A 70 -1.92 -11.29 3.69
N ILE A 71 -1.60 -11.79 4.88
CA ILE A 71 -0.99 -13.12 5.04
C ILE A 71 -1.93 -14.21 4.51
N ARG A 72 -3.24 -14.10 4.82
CA ARG A 72 -4.25 -14.99 4.26
C ARG A 72 -4.35 -14.90 2.76
N LEU A 73 -4.32 -13.70 2.17
CA LEU A 73 -4.33 -13.52 0.72
C LEU A 73 -3.14 -14.23 0.05
N ARG A 74 -1.92 -14.03 0.56
CA ARG A 74 -0.71 -14.68 0.02
C ARG A 74 -0.81 -16.20 0.09
N ARG A 75 -1.37 -16.73 1.18
CA ARG A 75 -1.54 -18.18 1.39
C ARG A 75 -2.67 -18.79 0.57
N GLU A 76 -3.84 -18.16 0.57
CA GLU A 76 -5.07 -18.69 0.00
C GLU A 76 -5.18 -18.38 -1.50
N CYS A 77 -4.56 -17.30 -1.98
CA CYS A 77 -4.58 -16.88 -3.39
C CYS A 77 -3.18 -16.50 -3.92
N PRO A 78 -2.24 -17.45 -4.01
CA PRO A 78 -0.87 -17.15 -4.45
C PRO A 78 -0.75 -16.64 -5.90
N GLY A 79 -1.80 -16.81 -6.72
CA GLY A 79 -1.87 -16.28 -8.08
C GLY A 79 -2.30 -14.82 -8.19
N VAL A 80 -2.70 -14.19 -7.08
CA VAL A 80 -3.06 -12.76 -7.07
C VAL A 80 -1.80 -11.91 -7.13
N ASP A 81 -1.79 -10.96 -8.06
CA ASP A 81 -0.77 -9.92 -8.13
C ASP A 81 -1.06 -8.84 -7.08
N LEU A 82 -0.29 -8.85 -5.99
CA LEU A 82 -0.48 -7.97 -4.84
C LEU A 82 0.50 -6.80 -4.87
N GLU A 83 -0.05 -5.59 -4.83
CA GLU A 83 0.68 -4.34 -4.63
C GLU A 83 0.21 -3.64 -3.34
N PHE A 84 1.09 -2.89 -2.69
CA PHE A 84 0.77 -2.00 -1.58
C PHE A 84 0.74 -0.55 -2.08
N GLY A 85 -0.42 0.08 -2.03
CA GLY A 85 -0.60 1.48 -2.42
C GLY A 85 -0.55 2.40 -1.21
N ILE A 86 0.44 3.30 -1.18
CA ILE A 86 0.63 4.27 -0.10
C ILE A 86 0.37 5.68 -0.64
N THR A 87 -0.58 6.40 -0.04
CA THR A 87 -0.77 7.83 -0.32
C THR A 87 -0.01 8.66 0.71
N VAL A 88 1.10 9.25 0.28
CA VAL A 88 1.99 10.04 1.14
C VAL A 88 1.49 11.48 1.25
N SER A 89 1.18 11.88 2.47
CA SER A 89 0.60 13.18 2.84
C SER A 89 1.35 13.78 4.04
N ALA A 90 0.96 14.99 4.46
CA ALA A 90 1.47 15.58 5.70
C ALA A 90 1.18 14.73 6.95
N LEU A 91 0.21 13.81 6.88
CA LEU A 91 -0.23 12.98 8.02
C LEU A 91 0.69 11.78 8.29
N ASN A 92 1.34 11.23 7.26
CA ASN A 92 2.14 10.00 7.38
C ASN A 92 3.60 10.14 6.92
N VAL A 93 3.98 11.22 6.23
CA VAL A 93 5.35 11.32 5.67
C VAL A 93 6.45 11.24 6.74
N SER A 94 6.17 11.65 7.98
CA SER A 94 7.12 11.53 9.09
C SER A 94 7.29 10.10 9.61
N THR A 95 6.29 9.24 9.40
CA THR A 95 6.19 7.84 9.85
C THR A 95 6.32 6.85 8.68
N LEU A 96 6.65 7.34 7.48
CA LEU A 96 6.71 6.53 6.26
C LEU A 96 7.73 5.40 6.36
N VAL A 97 8.90 5.63 6.96
CA VAL A 97 9.92 4.58 7.13
C VAL A 97 9.41 3.45 8.02
N GLU A 98 8.71 3.78 9.10
CA GLU A 98 8.10 2.80 10.00
C GLU A 98 7.04 1.97 9.29
N LEU A 99 6.24 2.59 8.41
CA LEU A 99 5.28 1.86 7.59
C LEU A 99 5.99 0.90 6.62
N LEU A 100 7.03 1.36 5.92
CA LEU A 100 7.80 0.53 4.99
C LEU A 100 8.43 -0.68 5.71
N ASP A 101 8.99 -0.45 6.90
CA ASP A 101 9.52 -1.52 7.74
C ASP A 101 8.41 -2.47 8.19
N ALA A 102 7.27 -1.98 8.65
CA ALA A 102 6.16 -2.82 9.07
C ALA A 102 5.62 -3.69 7.92
N LEU A 103 5.48 -3.13 6.71
CA LEU A 103 5.08 -3.89 5.53
C LEU A 103 6.10 -5.00 5.20
N ARG A 104 7.40 -4.71 5.31
CA ARG A 104 8.45 -5.71 5.06
C ARG A 104 8.38 -6.87 6.05
N HIS A 105 8.25 -6.59 7.34
CA HIS A 105 8.37 -7.63 8.39
C HIS A 105 7.06 -8.31 8.75
N GLU A 106 5.93 -7.60 8.71
CA GLU A 106 4.62 -8.13 9.11
C GLU A 106 3.79 -8.61 7.92
N CYS A 107 3.97 -8.01 6.72
CA CYS A 107 3.20 -8.35 5.51
C CYS A 107 4.04 -9.08 4.44
N GLU A 108 5.31 -9.38 4.75
CA GLU A 108 6.27 -10.00 3.82
C GLU A 108 6.38 -9.24 2.48
N ALA A 109 6.22 -7.91 2.52
CA ALA A 109 6.21 -7.09 1.32
C ALA A 109 7.61 -7.03 0.69
N ARG A 110 7.66 -7.27 -0.62
CA ARG A 110 8.86 -7.00 -1.44
C ARG A 110 8.90 -5.52 -1.79
N ALA A 111 10.10 -4.95 -1.93
CA ALA A 111 10.24 -3.56 -2.33
C ALA A 111 9.56 -3.26 -3.68
N SER A 112 9.53 -4.24 -4.59
CA SER A 112 8.87 -4.13 -5.90
C SER A 112 7.33 -4.11 -5.84
N GLU A 113 6.74 -4.54 -4.73
CA GLU A 113 5.28 -4.54 -4.53
C GLU A 113 4.80 -3.21 -3.94
N ILE A 114 5.71 -2.31 -3.53
CA ILE A 114 5.35 -1.07 -2.82
C ILE A 114 5.29 0.10 -3.80
N HIS A 115 4.12 0.72 -3.88
CA HIS A 115 3.82 1.83 -4.76
C HIS A 115 3.44 3.06 -3.92
N MET A 116 4.15 4.17 -4.13
CA MET A 116 3.91 5.41 -3.39
C MET A 116 3.44 6.53 -4.31
N HIS A 117 2.43 7.27 -3.85
CA HIS A 117 1.92 8.46 -4.53
C HIS A 117 1.88 9.63 -3.57
N SER A 118 2.36 10.80 -4.00
CA SER A 118 2.19 12.02 -3.19
C SER A 118 0.78 12.54 -3.34
N LEU A 119 0.13 12.85 -2.21
CA LEU A 119 -1.21 13.41 -2.17
C LEU A 119 -1.28 14.73 -2.97
N GLN A 120 -2.22 14.79 -3.91
CA GLN A 120 -2.47 15.99 -4.71
C GLN A 120 -3.62 16.83 -4.14
N GLU A 121 -4.68 16.24 -3.60
CA GLU A 121 -5.76 16.98 -2.96
C GLU A 121 -6.28 16.23 -1.72
N PRO A 122 -6.75 16.94 -0.67
CA PRO A 122 -6.83 18.40 -0.58
C PRO A 122 -5.49 19.08 -0.26
N LYS A 123 -5.26 20.31 -0.76
CA LYS A 123 -4.02 21.08 -0.56
C LYS A 123 -3.50 21.15 0.87
N PHE A 124 -4.39 21.33 1.85
CA PHE A 124 -4.02 21.47 3.26
C PHE A 124 -3.47 20.18 3.89
N MET A 125 -3.56 19.05 3.21
CA MET A 125 -2.97 17.77 3.61
C MET A 125 -1.70 17.41 2.82
N ARG A 126 -1.28 18.22 1.84
CA ARG A 126 -0.05 17.95 1.07
C ARG A 126 1.18 18.07 1.95
N THR A 127 2.23 17.29 1.67
CA THR A 127 3.51 17.37 2.39
C THR A 127 4.17 18.75 2.31
N GLN A 128 3.82 19.55 1.29
CA GLN A 128 4.31 20.90 1.08
C GLN A 128 3.91 21.89 2.19
N VAL A 129 2.81 21.62 2.92
CA VAL A 129 2.33 22.50 4.01
C VAL A 129 3.22 22.44 5.27
N LEU A 130 4.11 21.45 5.35
CA LEU A 130 5.00 21.26 6.49
C LEU A 130 6.02 22.41 6.60
N SER A 131 6.42 22.75 7.82
CA SER A 131 7.48 23.74 8.04
C SER A 131 8.81 23.26 7.47
N GLN A 132 9.69 24.20 7.09
CA GLN A 132 11.04 23.88 6.60
C GLN A 132 11.83 23.00 7.59
N ARG A 133 11.65 23.21 8.89
CA ARG A 133 12.26 22.37 9.94
C ARG A 133 11.77 20.92 9.88
N GLN A 134 10.46 20.71 9.72
CA GLN A 134 9.88 19.37 9.57
C GLN A 134 10.38 18.71 8.28
N LYS A 135 10.32 19.42 7.14
CA LYS A 135 10.77 18.91 5.84
C LYS A 135 12.23 18.42 5.89
N ARG A 136 13.14 19.19 6.50
CA ARG A 136 14.56 18.79 6.67
C ARG A 136 14.71 17.52 7.50
N LYS A 137 13.98 17.39 8.62
CA LYS A 137 14.02 16.20 9.48
C LYS A 137 13.51 14.96 8.74
N ILE A 138 12.41 15.10 8.01
CA ILE A 138 11.81 14.04 7.21
C ILE A 138 12.75 13.63 6.07
N GLU A 139 13.30 14.59 5.32
CA GLU A 139 14.26 14.33 4.24
C GLU A 139 15.49 13.58 4.76
N GLN A 140 16.06 14.00 5.89
CA GLN A 140 17.18 13.29 6.50
C GLN A 140 16.83 11.83 6.80
N LYS A 141 15.66 11.59 7.41
CA LYS A 141 15.19 10.23 7.73
C LYS A 141 15.03 9.36 6.48
N LEU A 142 14.39 9.90 5.43
CA LEU A 142 14.19 9.18 4.17
C LEU A 142 15.51 8.91 3.44
N ARG A 143 16.47 9.84 3.48
CA ARG A 143 17.82 9.63 2.90
C ARG A 143 18.61 8.58 3.68
N SER A 144 18.54 8.59 5.01
CA SER A 144 19.15 7.56 5.85
C SER A 144 18.57 6.18 5.56
N PHE A 145 17.25 6.08 5.40
CA PHE A 145 16.58 4.83 4.99
C PHE A 145 17.12 4.30 3.65
N LEU A 146 17.24 5.17 2.64
CA LEU A 146 17.80 4.76 1.34
C LEU A 146 19.27 4.33 1.43
N ALA A 147 20.08 5.00 2.26
CA ALA A 147 21.50 4.66 2.42
C ALA A 147 21.73 3.32 3.15
N GLN A 148 20.76 2.89 3.97
CA GLN A 148 20.78 1.62 4.69
C GLN A 148 20.06 0.49 3.95
N SER A 149 19.41 0.80 2.82
CA SER A 149 18.68 -0.19 2.04
C SER A 149 19.64 -1.03 1.21
N GLU A 150 19.54 -2.35 1.33
CA GLU A 150 20.34 -3.28 0.54
C GLU A 150 19.92 -3.26 -0.94
N PRO A 151 20.87 -3.42 -1.88
CA PRO A 151 20.55 -3.64 -3.29
C PRO A 151 19.68 -4.90 -3.47
N GLY A 152 18.70 -4.83 -4.36
CA GLY A 152 17.82 -5.96 -4.63
C GLY A 152 16.66 -5.64 -5.58
N ALA A 153 15.83 -6.64 -5.84
CA ALA A 153 14.64 -6.47 -6.68
C ALA A 153 13.72 -5.39 -6.07
N GLY A 154 13.44 -4.33 -6.85
CA GLY A 154 12.63 -3.19 -6.40
C GLY A 154 13.41 -2.07 -5.69
N ALA A 155 14.73 -2.19 -5.48
CA ALA A 155 15.52 -1.14 -4.82
C ALA A 155 15.54 0.17 -5.63
N GLU A 156 15.73 0.11 -6.95
CA GLU A 156 15.67 1.29 -7.83
C GLU A 156 14.28 1.93 -7.82
N GLN A 157 13.23 1.12 -7.81
CA GLN A 157 11.84 1.58 -7.72
C GLN A 157 11.58 2.29 -6.38
N MET A 158 12.00 1.70 -5.27
CA MET A 158 11.93 2.30 -3.94
C MET A 158 12.68 3.64 -3.90
N GLN A 159 13.90 3.68 -4.43
CA GLN A 159 14.69 4.91 -4.52
C GLN A 159 13.98 5.98 -5.34
N ARG A 160 13.39 5.63 -6.49
CA ARG A 160 12.59 6.54 -7.31
C ARG A 160 11.40 7.09 -6.55
N TYR A 161 10.64 6.25 -5.86
CA TYR A 161 9.48 6.69 -5.09
C TYR A 161 9.86 7.61 -3.93
N VAL A 162 10.85 7.22 -3.11
CA VAL A 162 11.29 8.04 -1.97
C VAL A 162 11.85 9.38 -2.45
N ASN A 163 12.65 9.40 -3.53
CA ASN A 163 13.12 10.65 -4.12
C ASN A 163 11.98 11.50 -4.68
N GLY A 164 10.96 10.87 -5.27
CA GLY A 164 9.74 11.56 -5.71
C GLY A 164 8.99 12.23 -4.57
N VAL A 165 8.83 11.54 -3.43
CA VAL A 165 8.24 12.12 -2.21
C VAL A 165 9.05 13.30 -1.69
N ILE A 166 10.39 13.16 -1.61
CA ILE A 166 11.28 14.26 -1.19
C ILE A 166 11.15 15.45 -2.15
N GLY A 167 11.18 15.19 -3.45
CA GLY A 167 11.06 16.21 -4.50
C GLY A 167 9.74 16.98 -4.40
N TYR A 168 8.61 16.27 -4.30
CA TYR A 168 7.30 16.88 -4.17
C TYR A 168 7.12 17.63 -2.83
N MET A 169 7.64 17.11 -1.72
CA MET A 169 7.60 17.83 -0.44
C MET A 169 8.36 19.16 -0.49
N ARG A 170 9.41 19.24 -1.31
CA ARG A 170 10.25 20.43 -1.49
C ARG A 170 9.74 21.37 -2.57
N SER A 171 8.84 20.96 -3.46
CA SER A 171 8.26 21.85 -4.47
C SER A 171 7.34 22.89 -3.83
N GLU A 172 7.26 24.05 -4.46
CA GLU A 172 6.38 25.16 -4.08
C GLU A 172 4.90 24.84 -4.33
#